data_AF-H9XBA0-F1
#
_entry.id   AF-H9XBA0-F1
#
_cell.length_a   1.000
_cell.length_b   1.000
_cell.length_c   1.000
_cell.angle_alpha   90.00
_cell.angle_beta   90.00
_cell.angle_gamma   90.00
#
_symmetry.space_group_name_H-M   'P 1'
#
loop_
_entity.id
_entity.type
_entity.pdbx_description
1 polymer ?
#
loop_
_entity_poly.entity_id
_entity_poly.type
_entity_poly.pdbx_seq_one_letter_code
_entity_poly.pdbx_strand_id
1 'polypeptide(L)'
;TISRRESFSGEEYGAAHDQDEEGMSDAELVEEQGWTEREPRICCKHLDHVDSLGLNKTTLRLRYLINWLVTSLLQLRHHGPDGGAALVRIYGPKIRYDRGSTLAFNLYNCDGVLVSPEIVQRLADKNNVALGLGFL
;
A
#
# COMPACT_ATOMS: atom_id res chain seq x y z
N THR A 1 4.19 6.12 46.52
CA THR A 1 2.73 6.11 46.65
C THR A 1 2.24 4.69 46.42
N ILE A 2 2.07 3.95 47.51
CA ILE A 2 1.47 2.62 47.57
C ILE A 2 -0.04 2.82 47.63
N SER A 3 -0.80 2.17 46.75
CA SER A 3 -2.17 1.74 47.05
C SER A 3 -2.69 0.81 45.96
N ARG A 4 -2.77 -0.49 46.25
CA ARG A 4 -3.82 -1.36 45.71
C ARG A 4 -4.02 -2.54 46.64
N ARG A 5 -5.01 -2.40 47.52
CA ARG A 5 -5.66 -3.51 48.22
C ARG A 5 -7.06 -3.55 47.64
N GLU A 6 -7.46 -4.70 47.10
CA GLU A 6 -8.64 -5.44 47.58
C GLU A 6 -8.85 -6.68 46.71
N SER A 7 -8.76 -7.82 47.38
CA SER A 7 -9.27 -9.11 46.95
C SER A 7 -10.76 -9.12 47.24
N PHE A 8 -11.59 -9.65 46.35
CA PHE A 8 -12.92 -10.13 46.74
C PHE A 8 -13.22 -11.47 46.07
N SER A 9 -13.38 -12.45 46.95
CA SER A 9 -13.83 -13.82 46.79
C SER A 9 -15.32 -13.89 46.42
N GLY A 10 -15.70 -14.93 45.67
CA GLY A 10 -17.12 -15.26 45.49
C GLY A 10 -17.32 -16.33 44.43
N GLU A 11 -16.84 -17.55 44.71
CA GLU A 11 -17.21 -18.75 43.95
C GLU A 11 -18.61 -19.24 44.36
N GLU A 12 -19.34 -19.70 43.34
CA GLU A 12 -20.36 -20.75 43.29
C GLU A 12 -21.44 -20.85 44.37
N TYR A 13 -22.68 -20.56 43.96
CA TYR A 13 -23.87 -21.19 44.52
C TYR A 13 -24.86 -21.58 43.42
N GLY A 14 -25.21 -22.86 43.36
CA GLY A 14 -26.57 -23.33 43.09
C GLY A 14 -26.92 -23.74 41.66
N ALA A 15 -26.59 -24.97 41.28
CA ALA A 15 -27.29 -25.72 40.23
C ALA A 15 -28.47 -26.49 40.86
N ALA A 16 -29.69 -26.23 40.39
CA ALA A 16 -30.79 -27.19 40.20
C ALA A 16 -32.11 -26.43 39.93
N HIS A 17 -32.62 -26.48 38.70
CA HIS A 17 -34.06 -26.38 38.45
C HIS A 17 -34.38 -27.04 37.10
N ASP A 18 -34.81 -28.30 37.14
CA ASP A 18 -35.45 -29.02 36.04
C ASP A 18 -36.92 -29.28 36.41
N GLN A 19 -37.77 -29.40 35.38
CA GLN A 19 -39.23 -29.72 35.35
C GLN A 19 -40.15 -28.47 35.31
N ASP A 20 -41.14 -28.30 34.41
CA ASP A 20 -41.72 -29.13 33.34
C ASP A 20 -42.51 -28.23 32.34
N GLU A 21 -42.55 -28.70 31.08
CA GLU A 21 -43.66 -28.79 30.11
C GLU A 21 -44.69 -27.65 29.82
N GLU A 22 -44.74 -27.35 28.52
CA GLU A 22 -45.92 -27.13 27.65
C GLU A 22 -46.79 -25.86 27.74
N GLY A 23 -46.92 -25.21 26.58
CA GLY A 23 -47.89 -24.14 26.33
C GLY A 23 -47.74 -23.54 24.93
N MET A 24 -48.02 -24.34 23.89
CA MET A 24 -48.25 -23.84 22.54
C MET A 24 -49.40 -22.83 22.57
N SER A 25 -49.12 -21.55 22.30
CA SER A 25 -50.16 -20.59 21.92
C SER A 25 -49.75 -19.87 20.65
N ASP A 26 -50.57 -20.13 19.64
CA ASP A 26 -50.64 -19.53 18.33
C ASP A 26 -50.91 -18.02 18.47
N ALA A 27 -49.91 -17.22 18.12
CA ALA A 27 -50.08 -15.79 17.88
C ALA A 27 -49.22 -15.44 16.67
N GLU A 28 -49.84 -15.52 15.48
CA GLU A 28 -49.42 -14.78 14.29
C GLU A 28 -49.22 -13.30 14.66
N LEU A 29 -47.99 -12.91 14.93
CA LEU A 29 -47.54 -11.52 14.85
C LEU A 29 -46.87 -11.34 13.49
N VAL A 30 -47.70 -10.93 12.53
CA VAL A 30 -47.26 -10.48 11.22
C VAL A 30 -46.59 -9.10 11.36
N GLU A 31 -45.40 -9.02 10.78
CA GLU A 31 -44.67 -7.81 10.35
C GLU A 31 -44.12 -6.85 11.42
N GLU A 32 -42.87 -7.10 11.79
CA GLU A 32 -41.82 -6.19 11.32
C GLU A 32 -40.76 -7.05 10.62
N GLN A 33 -40.83 -7.13 9.29
CA GLN A 33 -39.61 -7.34 8.50
C GLN A 33 -38.77 -6.06 8.66
N GLY A 34 -38.27 -5.83 9.86
CA GLY A 34 -37.14 -4.97 10.09
C GLY A 34 -36.06 -5.53 9.20
N TRP A 35 -35.70 -4.78 8.17
CA TRP A 35 -34.47 -4.98 7.44
C TRP A 35 -33.37 -4.86 8.48
N THR A 36 -33.04 -5.96 9.17
CA THR A 36 -31.72 -6.13 9.73
C THR A 36 -30.84 -6.25 8.51
N GLU A 37 -30.52 -5.10 7.94
CA GLU A 37 -29.46 -4.91 6.98
C GLU A 37 -28.21 -5.37 7.73
N ARG A 38 -28.00 -6.70 7.75
CA ARG A 38 -26.79 -7.31 8.29
C ARG A 38 -25.70 -6.68 7.46
N GLU A 39 -24.94 -5.78 8.07
CA GLU A 39 -23.81 -5.13 7.41
C GLU A 39 -23.05 -6.21 6.63
N PRO A 40 -22.90 -6.05 5.31
CA PRO A 40 -22.27 -7.09 4.51
C PRO A 40 -20.86 -7.30 5.05
N ARG A 41 -20.57 -8.53 5.47
CA ARG A 41 -19.22 -8.92 5.88
C ARG A 41 -18.32 -8.94 4.65
N ILE A 42 -17.66 -7.81 4.38
CA ILE A 42 -16.69 -7.69 3.29
C ILE A 42 -15.46 -8.54 3.65
N CYS A 43 -15.30 -9.68 2.99
CA CYS A 43 -14.13 -10.56 3.16
C CYS A 43 -13.12 -10.29 2.05
N CYS A 44 -12.11 -9.47 2.35
CA CYS A 44 -11.04 -9.12 1.42
C CYS A 44 -9.84 -10.05 1.58
N LYS A 45 -10.00 -11.32 1.22
CA LYS A 45 -8.94 -12.36 1.37
C LYS A 45 -7.57 -11.94 0.82
N HIS A 46 -7.54 -11.14 -0.26
CA HIS A 46 -6.29 -10.61 -0.83
C HIS A 46 -5.64 -9.52 0.01
N LEU A 47 -6.42 -8.63 0.66
CA LEU A 47 -5.90 -7.63 1.59
C LEU A 47 -5.36 -8.30 2.84
N ASP A 48 -6.10 -9.27 3.40
CA ASP A 48 -5.66 -10.05 4.57
C ASP A 48 -4.36 -10.83 4.28
N HIS A 49 -4.22 -11.32 3.05
CA HIS A 49 -3.01 -11.98 2.60
C HIS A 49 -1.83 -11.01 2.45
N VAL A 50 -2.05 -9.82 1.88
CA VAL A 50 -1.02 -8.78 1.76
C VAL A 50 -0.59 -8.26 3.14
N ASP A 51 -1.54 -8.14 4.06
CA ASP A 51 -1.28 -7.73 5.44
C ASP A 51 -0.45 -8.81 6.19
N SER A 52 -0.82 -10.09 6.06
CA SER A 52 -0.08 -11.22 6.67
C SER A 52 1.28 -11.51 6.02
N LEU A 53 1.43 -11.38 4.69
CA LEU A 53 2.72 -11.53 3.99
C LEU A 53 3.64 -10.31 4.17
N GLY A 54 3.05 -9.14 4.47
CA GLY A 54 3.71 -7.97 5.00
C GLY A 54 3.84 -6.82 4.00
N LEU A 55 2.92 -5.85 4.08
CA LEU A 55 3.04 -4.52 3.45
C LEU A 55 4.42 -3.90 3.67
N ASN A 56 4.98 -4.07 4.88
CA ASN A 56 6.32 -3.61 5.24
C ASN A 56 7.42 -4.18 4.33
N LYS A 57 7.35 -5.48 3.97
CA LYS A 57 8.34 -6.11 3.10
C LYS A 57 8.23 -5.57 1.68
N THR A 58 7.02 -5.39 1.17
CA THR A 58 6.78 -4.80 -0.16
C THR A 58 7.28 -3.36 -0.23
N THR A 59 6.93 -2.53 0.75
CA THR A 59 7.41 -1.14 0.84
C THR A 59 8.93 -1.06 0.94
N LEU A 60 9.55 -1.95 1.71
CA LEU A 60 11.01 -2.00 1.83
C LEU A 60 11.68 -2.37 0.51
N ARG A 61 11.19 -3.40 -0.19
CA ARG A 61 11.69 -3.79 -1.53
C ARG A 61 11.57 -2.64 -2.53
N LEU A 62 10.42 -1.96 -2.52
CA LEU A 62 10.16 -0.83 -3.40
C LEU A 62 11.11 0.34 -3.15
N ARG A 63 11.40 0.62 -1.87
CA ARG A 63 12.39 1.62 -1.46
C ARG A 63 13.78 1.29 -1.97
N TYR A 64 14.22 0.04 -1.87
CA TYR A 64 15.52 -0.37 -2.42
C TYR A 64 15.55 -0.24 -3.94
N LEU A 65 14.49 -0.68 -4.63
CA LEU A 65 14.41 -0.63 -6.08
C LEU A 65 14.45 0.80 -6.62
N ILE A 66 13.66 1.72 -6.05
CA ILE A 66 13.64 3.11 -6.52
C ILE A 66 14.97 3.82 -6.24
N ASN A 67 15.60 3.54 -5.10
CA ASN A 67 16.92 4.10 -4.77
C ASN A 67 18.00 3.57 -5.70
N TRP A 68 17.97 2.27 -6.01
CA TRP A 68 18.85 1.66 -7.00
C TRP A 68 18.66 2.32 -8.37
N LEU A 69 17.41 2.40 -8.84
CA LEU A 69 17.10 2.98 -10.15
C LEU A 69 17.58 4.43 -10.27
N VAL A 70 17.32 5.26 -9.27
CA VAL A 70 17.75 6.67 -9.25
C VAL A 70 19.27 6.77 -9.30
N THR A 71 19.97 5.93 -8.53
CA THR A 71 21.44 5.92 -8.51
C THR A 71 22.00 5.50 -9.86
N SER A 72 21.44 4.44 -10.46
CA SER A 72 21.84 3.95 -11.78
C SER A 72 21.61 4.99 -12.88
N LEU A 73 20.47 5.66 -12.89
CA LEU A 73 20.17 6.69 -13.90
C LEU A 73 21.09 7.90 -13.78
N LEU A 74 21.46 8.32 -12.57
CA LEU A 74 22.38 9.45 -12.36
C LEU A 74 23.83 9.14 -12.76
N GLN A 75 24.20 7.86 -12.85
CA GLN A 75 25.51 7.43 -13.32
C GLN A 75 25.63 7.42 -14.85
N LEU A 76 24.51 7.54 -15.59
CA LEU A 76 24.54 7.55 -17.04
C LEU A 76 25.10 8.89 -17.57
N ARG A 77 26.19 8.79 -18.33
CA ARG A 77 26.85 9.93 -18.97
C ARG A 77 27.19 9.61 -20.42
N HIS A 78 27.21 10.64 -21.26
CA HIS A 78 27.73 10.55 -22.61
C HIS A 78 29.24 10.30 -22.57
N HIS A 79 29.78 9.68 -23.62
CA HIS A 79 31.23 9.60 -23.78
C HIS A 79 31.77 10.98 -24.22
N GLY A 80 32.86 11.45 -23.61
CA GLY A 80 33.49 12.71 -23.98
C GLY A 80 34.69 13.06 -23.10
N PRO A 81 35.46 14.11 -23.46
CA PRO A 81 36.53 14.63 -22.62
C PRO A 81 35.97 15.07 -21.26
N ASP A 82 36.75 14.89 -20.20
CA ASP A 82 36.39 15.18 -18.79
C ASP A 82 35.17 14.42 -18.24
N GLY A 83 34.94 13.20 -18.76
CA GLY A 83 33.92 12.28 -18.28
C GLY A 83 32.52 12.46 -18.89
N GLY A 84 32.37 13.40 -19.83
CA GLY A 84 31.18 13.61 -20.67
C GLY A 84 29.93 14.16 -19.95
N ALA A 85 28.95 14.60 -20.73
CA ALA A 85 27.74 15.25 -20.18
C ALA A 85 26.79 14.24 -19.52
N ALA A 86 26.09 14.66 -18.46
CA ALA A 86 25.09 13.81 -17.80
C ALA A 86 23.89 13.57 -18.73
N LEU A 87 23.47 12.31 -18.86
CA LEU A 87 22.35 11.93 -19.74
C LEU A 87 20.99 12.28 -19.14
N VAL A 88 20.84 12.13 -17.82
CA VAL A 88 19.54 12.17 -17.13
C VAL A 88 19.46 13.34 -16.16
N ARG A 89 18.35 14.07 -16.16
CA ARG A 89 17.95 15.00 -15.11
C ARG A 89 16.72 14.47 -14.40
N ILE A 90 16.85 14.16 -13.12
CA ILE A 90 15.75 13.69 -12.27
C ILE A 90 15.10 14.89 -11.57
N TYR A 91 13.77 14.88 -11.53
CA TYR A 91 12.96 15.85 -10.80
C TYR A 91 12.57 15.32 -9.41
N GLY A 92 12.41 16.25 -8.46
CA GLY A 92 12.05 15.96 -7.08
C GLY A 92 13.22 15.56 -6.17
N PRO A 93 12.93 15.22 -4.89
CA PRO A 93 13.96 15.01 -3.87
C PRO A 93 14.84 13.80 -4.17
N LYS A 94 16.11 14.02 -4.53
CA LYS A 94 17.03 12.95 -5.01
C LYS A 94 17.15 11.75 -4.05
N ILE A 95 17.19 12.00 -2.74
CA ILE A 95 17.33 10.97 -1.70
C ILE A 95 16.51 11.42 -0.48
N ARG A 96 15.34 10.81 -0.24
CA ARG A 96 14.56 10.95 1.00
C ARG A 96 13.77 9.66 1.28
N TYR A 97 13.64 9.29 2.55
CA TYR A 97 12.87 8.12 3.00
C TYR A 97 11.37 8.21 2.66
N ASP A 98 10.86 9.43 2.47
CA ASP A 98 9.46 9.73 2.21
C ASP A 98 9.14 9.90 0.70
N ARG A 99 10.03 9.44 -0.19
CA ARG A 99 9.76 9.47 -1.62
C ARG A 99 8.80 8.33 -1.99
N GLY A 100 7.79 8.66 -2.79
CA GLY A 100 6.95 7.66 -3.46
C GLY A 100 7.70 6.83 -4.51
N SER A 101 6.98 5.91 -5.14
CA SER A 101 7.53 4.92 -6.06
C SER A 101 7.67 5.40 -7.50
N THR A 102 7.43 6.69 -7.72
CA THR A 102 7.41 7.33 -9.04
C THR A 102 8.63 8.20 -9.25
N LEU A 103 9.13 8.22 -10.49
CA LEU A 103 10.27 9.03 -10.90
C LEU A 103 9.90 9.85 -12.15
N ALA A 104 10.09 11.16 -12.09
CA ALA A 104 10.04 12.03 -13.26
C ALA A 104 11.46 12.41 -13.66
N PHE A 105 11.76 12.32 -14.96
CA PHE A 105 13.08 12.63 -15.50
C PHE A 105 13.02 13.16 -16.92
N ASN A 106 14.09 13.83 -17.33
CA ASN A 106 14.34 14.25 -18.70
C ASN A 106 15.70 13.75 -19.18
N LEU A 107 15.83 13.53 -20.49
CA LEU A 107 17.06 13.09 -21.13
C LEU A 107 17.68 14.20 -21.97
N TYR A 108 19.00 14.30 -21.97
CA TYR A 108 19.75 15.32 -22.70
C TYR A 108 20.75 14.67 -23.65
N ASN A 109 20.99 15.29 -24.82
CA ASN A 109 22.03 14.84 -25.73
C ASN A 109 23.43 15.29 -25.26
N CYS A 110 24.47 14.97 -26.03
CA CYS A 110 25.86 15.36 -25.73
C CYS A 110 26.07 16.87 -25.68
N ASP A 111 25.25 17.64 -26.40
CA ASP A 111 25.29 19.11 -26.43
C ASP A 111 24.50 19.76 -25.29
N GLY A 112 23.89 18.95 -24.41
CA GLY A 112 23.04 19.43 -23.31
C GLY A 112 21.65 19.90 -23.75
N VAL A 113 21.21 19.55 -24.96
CA VAL A 113 19.88 19.83 -25.49
C VAL A 113 18.90 18.75 -25.03
N LEU A 114 17.72 19.17 -24.60
CA LEU A 114 16.65 18.26 -24.17
C LEU A 114 16.20 17.38 -25.34
N VAL A 115 16.22 16.08 -25.14
CA VAL A 115 15.66 15.11 -26.09
C VAL A 115 14.14 15.14 -25.98
N SER A 116 13.43 15.19 -27.11
CA SER A 116 11.96 15.18 -27.12
C SER A 116 11.42 13.96 -26.36
N PRO A 117 10.58 14.16 -25.32
CA PRO A 117 10.00 13.07 -24.53
C PRO A 117 9.21 12.05 -25.35
N GLU A 118 8.58 12.47 -26.45
CA GLU A 118 7.82 11.61 -27.37
C GLU A 118 8.73 10.58 -28.06
N ILE A 119 9.96 11.00 -28.43
CA ILE A 119 10.94 10.09 -29.02
C ILE A 119 11.42 9.09 -27.97
N VAL A 120 11.66 9.55 -26.75
CA VAL A 120 12.09 8.69 -25.63
C VAL A 120 11.03 7.63 -25.33
N GLN A 121 9.76 8.02 -25.22
CA GLN A 121 8.64 7.10 -25.00
C GLN A 121 8.57 6.05 -26.11
N ARG A 122 8.58 6.47 -27.38
CA ARG A 122 8.53 5.54 -28.52
C ARG A 122 9.73 4.58 -28.56
N LEU A 123 10.93 5.02 -28.16
CA LEU A 123 12.11 4.16 -28.06
C LEU A 123 12.00 3.17 -26.89
N ALA A 124 11.41 3.60 -25.77
CA ALA A 124 11.16 2.76 -24.61
C ALA A 124 10.12 1.67 -24.92
N ASP A 125 9.03 2.02 -25.64
CA ASP A 125 7.99 1.07 -26.04
C ASP A 125 8.55 -0.07 -26.91
N LYS A 126 9.50 0.25 -27.81
CA LYS A 126 10.23 -0.76 -28.62
C LYS A 126 11.05 -1.74 -27.77
N ASN A 127 11.38 -1.35 -26.54
CA ASN A 127 12.11 -2.17 -25.56
C ASN A 127 11.20 -2.72 -24.46
N ASN A 128 9.87 -2.72 -24.66
CA ASN A 128 8.87 -3.16 -23.68
C ASN A 128 8.92 -2.38 -22.35
N VAL A 129 9.32 -1.10 -22.40
CA VAL A 129 9.32 -0.19 -21.25
C VAL A 129 8.27 0.89 -21.50
N ALA A 130 7.20 0.88 -20.71
CA ALA A 130 6.17 1.91 -20.78
C ALA A 130 6.58 3.14 -19.96
N LEU A 131 6.56 4.32 -20.59
CA LEU A 131 6.83 5.60 -19.93
C LEU A 131 5.62 6.53 -20.06
N GLY A 132 5.28 7.24 -18.99
CA GLY A 132 4.27 8.30 -19.00
C GLY A 132 4.87 9.64 -19.41
N LEU A 133 4.10 10.44 -20.15
CA LEU A 133 4.42 11.85 -20.42
C LEU A 133 3.65 12.72 -19.44
N GLY A 134 4.31 13.78 -18.95
CA GLY A 134 3.71 14.73 -18.02
C GLY A 134 4.47 16.04 -17.96
N PHE A 135 3.79 17.06 -17.46
CA PHE A 135 4.35 18.38 -17.18
C PHE A 135 4.48 18.54 -15.66
N LEU A 136 5.56 19.16 -15.21
CA LEU A 136 5.90 19.31 -13.80
C LEU A 136 6.14 20.77 -13.43
#